data_AF-A0A962RKC8-F1
#
_entry.id   AF-A0A962RKC8-F1
#
_cell.length_a   1.000
_cell.length_b   1.000
_cell.length_c   1.000
_cell.angle_alpha   90.00
_cell.angle_beta   90.00
_cell.angle_gamma   90.00
#
_symmetry.space_group_name_H-M   'P 1'
#
loop_
_entity.id
_entity.type
_entity.pdbx_description
1 polymer ?
#
loop_
_entity_poly.entity_id
_entity_poly.type
_entity_poly.pdbx_seq_one_letter_code
_entity_poly.pdbx_strand_id
1 'polypeptide(L)'
;MSEQQVWIGIDTGGTFTDVVLFDRGRERFHYLKLATSTEAPWRAIVDGVDQLLDELRLPPAAVRRLAHGTTLGTNALLEGRLPRTGMITTAGFRDVLELARQRRPHMFNLHVQKPDTIAAREDRLEVRERLDETGGVLEPLDHEQLLACAIRLREQGCTALAVCFLHSYANPAHERRARELIESNWPEVYVSVSHEVLAEMREYERFCTTVVNAALRPIMDGYLSKLEQQLANLGLNVVPGIMQSNGGTVTPASVRRLPVNTCVSGPAAGVVAAQRLGQRMAAPDLLTFDMGGTST
;
A
#
# COMPACT_ATOMS: atom_id res chain seq x y z
N MET A 1 36.51 -8.17 19.01
CA MET A 1 35.13 -8.20 19.54
C MET A 1 34.21 -8.18 18.34
N SER A 2 33.40 -9.20 18.08
CA SER A 2 32.42 -9.10 17.00
C SER A 2 31.51 -7.92 17.33
N GLU A 3 31.38 -6.95 16.42
CA GLU A 3 30.38 -5.89 16.58
C GLU A 3 29.05 -6.54 16.94
N GLN A 4 28.45 -6.12 18.06
CA GLN A 4 27.15 -6.61 18.48
C GLN A 4 26.14 -6.21 17.39
N GLN A 5 25.55 -7.20 16.73
CA GLN A 5 24.60 -6.98 15.63
C GLN A 5 23.20 -7.27 16.13
N VAL A 6 22.31 -6.31 15.93
CA VAL A 6 20.90 -6.46 16.31
C VAL A 6 20.00 -6.33 15.08
N TRP A 7 18.91 -7.08 15.13
CA TRP A 7 17.82 -7.01 14.16
C TRP A 7 16.55 -6.53 14.86
N ILE A 8 15.81 -5.65 14.20
CA ILE A 8 14.57 -5.10 14.76
C ILE A 8 13.41 -5.48 13.85
N GLY A 9 12.37 -6.07 14.43
CA GLY A 9 11.07 -6.32 13.81
C GLY A 9 10.01 -5.48 14.50
N ILE A 10 9.15 -4.84 13.72
CA ILE A 10 8.17 -3.88 14.24
C ILE A 10 6.82 -4.16 13.61
N ASP A 11 5.77 -4.23 14.41
CA ASP A 11 4.40 -4.28 13.93
C ASP A 11 3.61 -3.12 14.52
N THR A 12 3.07 -2.27 13.65
CA THR A 12 2.23 -1.13 14.06
C THR A 12 0.78 -1.43 13.74
N GLY A 13 0.03 -1.79 14.77
CA GLY A 13 -1.42 -1.88 14.75
C GLY A 13 -2.09 -0.55 15.10
N GLY A 14 -3.42 -0.53 15.10
CA GLY A 14 -4.23 0.66 15.42
C GLY A 14 -4.13 1.12 16.88
N THR A 15 -3.85 0.21 17.82
CA THR A 15 -3.81 0.52 19.27
C THR A 15 -2.40 0.50 19.84
N PHE A 16 -1.60 -0.48 19.46
CA PHE A 16 -0.24 -0.67 19.97
C PHE A 16 0.74 -0.90 18.83
N THR A 17 1.98 -0.49 19.08
CA THR A 17 3.15 -0.82 18.27
C THR A 17 4.02 -1.76 19.07
N ASP A 18 4.27 -2.93 18.50
CA ASP A 18 5.12 -3.97 19.08
C ASP A 18 6.50 -3.89 18.42
N VAL A 19 7.55 -3.70 19.23
CA VAL A 19 8.94 -3.62 18.80
C VAL A 19 9.70 -4.80 19.39
N VAL A 20 10.32 -5.59 18.51
CA VAL A 20 11.11 -6.76 18.88
C VAL A 20 12.54 -6.56 18.41
N LEU A 21 13.48 -6.54 19.34
CA LEU A 21 14.91 -6.54 19.05
C LEU A 21 15.49 -7.93 19.31
N PHE A 22 16.16 -8.48 18.31
CA PHE A 22 16.93 -9.72 18.41
C PHE A 22 18.41 -9.40 18.44
N ASP A 23 19.04 -9.61 19.60
CA ASP A 23 20.48 -9.56 19.78
C ASP A 23 21.09 -10.86 19.28
N ARG A 24 21.76 -10.81 18.12
CA ARG A 24 22.37 -12.00 17.52
C ARG A 24 23.58 -12.49 18.29
N GLY A 25 24.31 -11.60 18.94
CA GLY A 25 25.53 -11.97 19.68
C GLY A 25 25.20 -12.77 20.93
N ARG A 26 24.05 -12.47 21.55
CA ARG A 26 23.57 -13.13 22.77
C ARG A 26 22.44 -14.13 22.53
N GLU A 27 21.97 -14.25 21.29
CA GLU A 27 20.77 -15.00 20.89
C GLU A 27 19.54 -14.68 21.77
N ARG A 28 19.34 -13.40 22.10
CA ARG A 28 18.31 -12.96 23.04
C ARG A 28 17.32 -12.01 22.37
N PHE A 29 16.05 -12.18 22.73
CA PHE A 29 14.98 -11.27 22.35
C PHE A 29 14.70 -10.23 23.44
N HIS A 30 14.41 -9.02 22.99
CA HIS A 30 13.94 -7.90 23.78
C HIS A 30 12.65 -7.39 23.17
N TYR A 31 11.66 -7.06 24.01
CA TYR A 31 10.32 -6.72 23.59
C TYR A 31 9.93 -5.40 24.23
N LEU A 32 9.31 -4.54 23.44
CA LEU A 32 8.74 -3.29 23.92
C LEU A 32 7.39 -3.07 23.23
N LYS A 33 6.40 -2.64 24.00
CA LYS A 33 5.05 -2.35 23.52
C LYS A 33 4.73 -0.91 23.86
N LEU A 34 4.43 -0.12 22.84
CA LEU A 34 4.09 1.30 22.97
C LEU A 34 2.67 1.55 22.46
N ALA A 35 2.01 2.55 23.00
CA ALA A 35 0.72 3.00 22.47
C ALA A 35 0.94 3.62 21.07
N THR A 36 0.14 3.20 20.07
CA THR A 36 0.20 3.80 18.74
C THR A 36 -0.45 5.17 18.77
N SER A 37 0.27 6.18 18.25
CA SER A 37 -0.33 7.49 17.96
C SER A 37 -1.04 7.42 16.61
N THR A 38 -2.35 7.66 16.60
CA THR A 38 -3.15 7.71 15.35
C THR A 38 -2.72 8.88 14.45
N GLU A 39 -2.29 10.00 15.02
CA GLU A 39 -1.83 11.17 14.27
C GLU A 39 -0.40 11.02 13.75
N ALA A 40 0.44 10.25 14.46
CA ALA A 40 1.84 10.03 14.10
C ALA A 40 2.26 8.57 14.35
N PRO A 41 1.80 7.59 13.54
CA PRO A 41 2.11 6.17 13.74
C PRO A 41 3.62 5.87 13.73
N TRP A 42 4.41 6.68 13.03
CA TRP A 42 5.87 6.58 12.99
C TRP A 42 6.54 6.87 14.34
N ARG A 43 5.87 7.61 15.25
CA ARG A 43 6.48 8.03 16.52
C ARG A 43 6.74 6.85 17.45
N ALA A 44 5.76 5.98 17.63
CA ALA A 44 5.89 4.78 18.47
C ALA A 44 7.02 3.85 17.99
N ILE A 45 7.27 3.83 16.68
CA ILE A 45 8.37 3.09 16.06
C ILE A 45 9.72 3.68 16.47
N VAL A 46 9.88 4.99 16.29
CA VAL A 46 11.13 5.72 16.56
C VAL A 46 11.44 5.68 18.06
N ASP A 47 10.46 6.03 18.91
CA ASP A 47 10.59 6.02 20.37
C ASP A 47 10.93 4.61 20.89
N GLY A 48 10.30 3.57 20.32
CA GLY A 48 10.54 2.20 20.73
C GLY A 48 11.92 1.67 20.32
N VAL A 49 12.42 2.09 19.14
CA VAL A 49 13.79 1.79 18.72
C VAL A 49 14.80 2.49 19.62
N ASP A 50 14.62 3.79 19.86
CA ASP A 50 15.51 4.61 20.68
C ASP A 50 15.60 4.06 22.12
N GLN A 51 14.45 3.81 22.74
CA GLN A 51 14.37 3.25 24.09
C GLN A 51 15.11 1.90 24.21
N LEU A 52 14.94 0.98 23.26
CA LEU A 52 15.62 -0.32 23.31
C LEU A 52 17.13 -0.19 23.10
N LEU A 53 17.58 0.74 22.25
CA LEU A 53 19.01 0.99 22.06
C LEU A 53 19.64 1.57 23.33
N ASP A 54 18.96 2.52 23.98
CA ASP A 54 19.41 3.14 25.24
C ASP A 54 19.47 2.13 26.40
N GLU A 55 18.41 1.34 26.60
CA GLU A 55 18.34 0.32 27.65
C GLU A 55 19.47 -0.72 27.51
N LEU A 56 19.82 -1.08 26.27
CA LEU A 56 20.86 -2.05 25.96
C LEU A 56 22.25 -1.43 25.78
N ARG A 57 22.34 -0.10 25.84
CA ARG A 57 23.57 0.69 25.61
C ARG A 57 24.21 0.35 24.27
N LEU A 58 23.38 0.21 23.23
CA LEU A 58 23.80 -0.12 21.88
C LEU A 58 23.87 1.14 21.02
N PRO A 59 24.96 1.34 20.26
CA PRO A 59 24.98 2.41 19.27
C PRO A 59 24.00 2.10 18.13
N PRO A 60 23.38 3.10 17.48
CA PRO A 60 22.52 2.89 16.30
C PRO A 60 23.19 2.06 15.18
N ALA A 61 24.52 2.17 15.03
CA ALA A 61 25.31 1.39 14.09
C ALA A 61 25.28 -0.14 14.33
N ALA A 62 24.86 -0.59 15.52
CA ALA A 62 24.64 -2.00 15.83
C ALA A 62 23.42 -2.58 15.08
N VAL A 63 22.47 -1.74 14.69
CA VAL A 63 21.27 -2.16 13.96
C VAL A 63 21.66 -2.53 12.53
N ARG A 64 21.58 -3.82 12.20
CA ARG A 64 21.93 -4.33 10.87
C ARG A 64 20.71 -4.61 9.99
N ARG A 65 19.54 -4.78 10.60
CA ARG A 65 18.27 -5.01 9.88
C ARG A 65 17.14 -4.38 10.68
N LEU A 66 16.23 -3.74 9.95
CA LEU A 66 14.97 -3.25 10.48
C LEU A 66 13.87 -3.67 9.51
N ALA A 67 12.85 -4.38 10.01
CA ALA A 67 11.67 -4.75 9.26
C ALA A 67 10.42 -4.23 9.97
N HIS A 68 9.44 -3.76 9.20
CA HIS A 68 8.27 -3.08 9.72
C HIS A 68 7.00 -3.49 8.95
N GLY A 69 6.00 -4.00 9.68
CA GLY A 69 4.63 -4.21 9.23
C GLY A 69 3.69 -3.15 9.79
N THR A 70 2.69 -2.75 9.01
CA THR A 70 1.72 -1.73 9.44
C THR A 70 0.32 -2.05 8.94
N THR A 71 -0.67 -1.76 9.78
CA THR A 71 -2.08 -1.79 9.42
C THR A 71 -2.59 -0.44 8.90
N LEU A 72 -1.72 0.56 8.69
CA LEU A 72 -2.13 1.91 8.29
C LEU A 72 -2.96 1.91 6.99
N GLY A 73 -2.48 1.21 5.96
CA GLY A 73 -3.19 1.08 4.69
C GLY A 73 -4.53 0.34 4.83
N THR A 74 -4.55 -0.73 5.63
CA THR A 74 -5.76 -1.50 5.91
C THR A 74 -6.81 -0.66 6.63
N ASN A 75 -6.41 0.05 7.68
CA ASN A 75 -7.30 0.88 8.49
C ASN A 75 -7.82 2.07 7.67
N ALA A 76 -6.99 2.70 6.84
CA ALA A 76 -7.44 3.77 5.95
C ALA A 76 -8.57 3.33 5.02
N LEU A 77 -8.50 2.10 4.49
CA LEU A 77 -9.55 1.51 3.66
C LEU A 77 -10.81 1.19 4.47
N LEU A 78 -10.66 0.55 5.64
CA LEU A 78 -11.79 0.14 6.48
C LEU A 78 -12.54 1.34 7.08
N GLU A 79 -11.83 2.40 7.45
CA GLU A 79 -12.39 3.61 8.04
C GLU A 79 -12.88 4.63 6.99
N GLY A 80 -12.65 4.37 5.70
CA GLY A 80 -12.99 5.29 4.62
C GLY A 80 -12.22 6.63 4.67
N ARG A 81 -11.11 6.69 5.42
CA ARG A 81 -10.27 7.89 5.57
C ARG A 81 -9.27 8.00 4.42
N LEU A 82 -9.80 8.10 3.21
CA LEU A 82 -9.03 8.18 1.98
C LEU A 82 -9.10 9.60 1.41
N PRO A 83 -8.01 10.09 0.80
CA PRO A 83 -8.07 11.31 0.02
C PRO A 83 -9.02 11.14 -1.16
N ARG A 84 -9.64 12.24 -1.59
CA ARG A 84 -10.48 12.25 -2.79
C ARG A 84 -9.64 11.80 -3.98
N THR A 85 -10.09 10.74 -4.65
CA THR A 85 -9.33 10.03 -5.68
C THR A 85 -10.13 9.97 -6.98
N GLY A 86 -9.53 10.44 -8.06
CA GLY A 86 -10.12 10.39 -9.39
C GLY A 86 -9.73 9.13 -10.17
N MET A 87 -10.54 8.76 -11.16
CA MET A 87 -10.21 7.74 -12.15
C MET A 87 -10.37 8.31 -13.56
N ILE A 88 -9.39 8.10 -14.41
CA ILE A 88 -9.47 8.36 -15.85
C ILE A 88 -9.45 7.03 -16.58
N THR A 89 -10.44 6.77 -17.41
CA THR A 89 -10.61 5.50 -18.14
C THR A 89 -10.97 5.71 -19.60
N THR A 90 -10.91 4.63 -20.38
CA THR A 90 -11.38 4.57 -21.76
C THR A 90 -12.84 5.00 -21.85
N ALA A 91 -13.20 5.75 -22.89
CA ALA A 91 -14.57 6.21 -23.13
C ALA A 91 -15.60 5.06 -23.14
N GLY A 92 -16.72 5.26 -22.44
CA GLY A 92 -17.77 4.25 -22.22
C GLY A 92 -17.53 3.29 -21.06
N PHE A 93 -16.42 3.40 -20.32
CA PHE A 93 -16.04 2.45 -19.25
C PHE A 93 -15.99 3.05 -17.84
N ARG A 94 -16.46 4.29 -17.61
CA ARG A 94 -16.47 4.90 -16.26
C ARG A 94 -17.29 4.14 -15.22
N ASP A 95 -18.28 3.38 -15.65
CA ASP A 95 -19.21 2.66 -14.77
C ASP A 95 -18.77 1.22 -14.46
N VAL A 96 -17.57 0.79 -14.90
CA VAL A 96 -17.00 -0.55 -14.58
C VAL A 96 -16.98 -0.82 -13.07
N LEU A 97 -16.57 0.17 -12.26
CA LEU A 97 -16.52 0.01 -10.80
C LEU A 97 -17.91 -0.11 -10.17
N GLU A 98 -18.90 0.57 -10.74
CA GLU A 98 -20.30 0.57 -10.28
C GLU A 98 -21.01 -0.76 -10.60
N LEU A 99 -20.78 -1.26 -11.82
CA LEU A 99 -21.35 -2.52 -12.30
C LEU A 99 -20.74 -3.72 -11.58
N ALA A 100 -19.44 -3.64 -11.28
CA ALA A 100 -18.66 -4.70 -10.66
C ALA A 100 -18.82 -6.03 -11.41
N ARG A 101 -19.00 -7.12 -10.67
CA ARG A 101 -19.25 -8.47 -11.21
C ARG A 101 -20.64 -9.02 -10.88
N GLN A 102 -21.53 -8.17 -10.38
CA GLN A 102 -22.86 -8.54 -9.90
C GLN A 102 -22.87 -9.76 -8.93
N ARG A 103 -21.76 -10.02 -8.24
CA ARG A 103 -21.68 -11.08 -7.24
C ARG A 103 -22.58 -10.69 -6.06
N ARG A 104 -23.54 -11.56 -5.72
CA ARG A 104 -24.48 -11.34 -4.62
C ARG A 104 -24.08 -12.24 -3.44
N PRO A 105 -23.56 -11.67 -2.34
CA PRO A 105 -23.25 -12.45 -1.14
C PRO A 105 -24.49 -13.17 -0.58
N HIS A 106 -25.65 -12.54 -0.71
CA HIS A 106 -26.95 -13.09 -0.33
C HIS A 106 -27.86 -13.14 -1.56
N MET A 107 -27.88 -14.29 -2.26
CA MET A 107 -28.55 -14.45 -3.56
C MET A 107 -30.03 -14.03 -3.57
N PHE A 108 -30.74 -14.24 -2.46
CA PHE A 108 -32.18 -13.95 -2.34
C PHE A 108 -32.51 -12.59 -1.74
N ASN A 109 -31.51 -11.80 -1.32
CA ASN A 109 -31.75 -10.45 -0.85
C ASN A 109 -31.82 -9.49 -2.05
N LEU A 110 -33.01 -8.98 -2.37
CA LEU A 110 -33.23 -8.02 -3.45
C LEU A 110 -32.88 -6.57 -3.05
N HIS A 111 -32.65 -6.31 -1.77
CA HIS A 111 -32.34 -5.00 -1.19
C HIS A 111 -30.87 -4.85 -0.79
N VAL A 112 -29.96 -5.62 -1.41
CA VAL A 112 -28.52 -5.52 -1.14
C VAL A 112 -28.01 -4.13 -1.55
N GLN A 113 -27.50 -3.39 -0.58
CA GLN A 113 -26.74 -2.17 -0.84
C GLN A 113 -25.33 -2.53 -1.29
N LYS A 114 -24.88 -1.93 -2.38
CA LYS A 114 -23.49 -2.05 -2.83
C LYS A 114 -22.61 -1.14 -1.97
N PRO A 115 -21.37 -1.55 -1.66
CA PRO A 115 -20.42 -0.65 -1.03
C PRO A 115 -20.10 0.51 -1.99
N ASP A 116 -19.88 1.69 -1.41
CA ASP A 116 -19.44 2.85 -2.17
C ASP A 116 -18.04 2.59 -2.78
N THR A 117 -17.85 3.09 -4.00
CA THR A 117 -16.56 3.00 -4.68
C THR A 117 -15.65 4.13 -4.22
N ILE A 118 -14.36 3.83 -3.95
CA ILE A 118 -13.35 4.82 -3.54
C ILE A 118 -13.29 6.03 -4.48
N ALA A 119 -13.36 5.81 -5.80
CA ALA A 119 -13.54 6.86 -6.77
C ALA A 119 -15.03 7.08 -7.02
N ALA A 120 -15.58 8.16 -6.45
CA ALA A 120 -16.98 8.57 -6.63
C ALA A 120 -17.30 8.77 -8.12
N ARG A 121 -18.56 8.56 -8.50
CA ARG A 121 -18.93 8.52 -9.93
C ARG A 121 -18.61 9.81 -10.69
N GLU A 122 -18.79 10.95 -10.04
CA GLU A 122 -18.46 12.28 -10.55
C GLU A 122 -16.95 12.52 -10.73
N ASP A 123 -16.11 11.70 -10.10
CA ASP A 123 -14.64 11.72 -10.18
C ASP A 123 -14.11 10.61 -11.10
N ARG A 124 -15.00 9.94 -11.85
CA ARG A 124 -14.67 8.95 -12.91
C ARG A 124 -14.87 9.59 -14.28
N LEU A 125 -13.78 10.02 -14.90
CA LEU A 125 -13.78 10.69 -16.20
C LEU A 125 -13.30 9.77 -17.32
N GLU A 126 -13.70 10.12 -18.54
CA GLU A 126 -13.48 9.31 -19.73
C GLU A 126 -12.64 10.07 -20.74
N VAL A 127 -11.71 9.37 -21.37
CA VAL A 127 -10.88 9.88 -22.45
C VAL A 127 -11.06 9.00 -23.67
N ARG A 128 -11.13 9.63 -24.84
CA ARG A 128 -11.13 8.99 -26.14
C ARG A 128 -9.77 8.38 -26.40
N GLU A 129 -9.77 7.07 -26.43
CA GLU A 129 -8.61 6.22 -26.56
C GLU A 129 -9.18 4.80 -26.74
N ARG A 130 -8.57 3.97 -27.59
CA ARG A 130 -8.98 2.57 -27.69
C ARG A 130 -7.86 1.67 -28.20
N LEU A 131 -7.68 0.56 -27.48
CA LEU A 131 -6.91 -0.59 -27.92
C LEU A 131 -7.84 -1.78 -28.22
N ASP A 132 -7.41 -2.67 -29.11
CA ASP A 132 -7.96 -4.02 -29.24
C ASP A 132 -7.35 -4.98 -28.21
N GLU A 133 -7.83 -6.23 -28.16
CA GLU A 133 -7.38 -7.24 -27.21
C GLU A 133 -5.92 -7.69 -27.39
N THR A 134 -5.35 -7.44 -28.57
CA THR A 134 -3.95 -7.72 -28.90
C THR A 134 -3.02 -6.55 -28.56
N GLY A 135 -3.59 -5.40 -28.17
CA GLY A 135 -2.87 -4.16 -27.91
C GLY A 135 -2.69 -3.27 -29.14
N GLY A 136 -3.34 -3.60 -30.26
CA GLY A 136 -3.39 -2.77 -31.46
C GLY A 136 -4.18 -1.48 -31.19
N VAL A 137 -3.69 -0.35 -31.71
CA VAL A 137 -4.35 0.95 -31.52
C VAL A 137 -5.52 1.06 -32.50
N LEU A 138 -6.74 1.11 -31.95
CA LEU A 138 -7.97 1.37 -32.69
C LEU A 138 -8.28 2.88 -32.73
N GLU A 139 -8.05 3.57 -31.62
CA GLU A 139 -8.19 5.02 -31.50
C GLU A 139 -7.01 5.58 -30.67
N PRO A 140 -6.26 6.57 -31.18
CA PRO A 140 -5.15 7.15 -30.44
C PRO A 140 -5.64 7.90 -29.19
N LEU A 141 -4.78 7.98 -28.17
CA LEU A 141 -5.06 8.78 -26.97
C LEU A 141 -5.27 10.26 -27.30
N ASP A 142 -6.44 10.79 -26.95
CA ASP A 142 -6.75 12.22 -27.04
C ASP A 142 -6.06 12.98 -25.89
N HIS A 143 -4.94 13.65 -26.21
CA HIS A 143 -4.15 14.38 -25.23
C HIS A 143 -4.87 15.60 -24.65
N GLU A 144 -5.66 16.32 -25.46
CA GLU A 144 -6.35 17.53 -25.01
C GLU A 144 -7.48 17.18 -24.04
N GLN A 145 -8.26 16.14 -24.38
CA GLN A 145 -9.30 15.64 -23.50
C GLN A 145 -8.74 15.08 -22.19
N LEU A 146 -7.61 14.37 -22.25
CA LEU A 146 -6.92 13.88 -21.06
C LEU A 146 -6.55 15.02 -20.10
N LEU A 147 -5.94 16.09 -20.62
CA LEU A 147 -5.54 17.23 -19.81
C LEU A 147 -6.76 17.97 -19.24
N ALA A 148 -7.84 18.10 -20.01
CA ALA A 148 -9.09 18.66 -19.52
C ALA A 148 -9.69 17.82 -18.37
N CYS A 149 -9.61 16.47 -18.46
CA CYS A 149 -10.03 15.59 -17.38
C CYS A 149 -9.16 15.78 -16.12
N ALA A 150 -7.84 15.86 -16.28
CA ALA A 150 -6.92 16.08 -15.15
C ALA A 150 -7.18 17.42 -14.45
N ILE A 151 -7.39 18.50 -15.21
CA ILE A 151 -7.75 19.84 -14.67
C ILE A 151 -9.06 19.76 -13.89
N ARG A 152 -10.09 19.14 -14.46
CA ARG A 152 -11.39 18.99 -13.79
C ARG A 152 -11.27 18.22 -12.47
N LEU A 153 -10.52 17.12 -12.44
CA LEU A 153 -10.32 16.33 -11.22
C LEU A 153 -9.52 17.12 -10.16
N ARG A 154 -8.57 17.94 -10.59
CA ARG A 154 -7.85 18.88 -9.72
C ARG A 154 -8.80 19.91 -9.12
N GLU A 155 -9.68 20.52 -9.92
CA GLU A 155 -10.69 21.49 -9.46
C GLU A 155 -11.72 20.86 -8.52
N GLN A 156 -12.02 19.57 -8.68
CA GLN A 156 -12.84 18.79 -7.75
C GLN A 156 -12.10 18.46 -6.43
N GLY A 157 -10.81 18.77 -6.32
CA GLY A 157 -10.01 18.54 -5.11
C GLY A 157 -9.48 17.12 -4.97
N CYS A 158 -9.40 16.35 -6.06
CA CYS A 158 -8.69 15.08 -6.04
C CYS A 158 -7.20 15.33 -5.75
N THR A 159 -6.55 14.43 -5.00
CA THR A 159 -5.08 14.48 -4.77
C THR A 159 -4.36 13.25 -5.31
N ALA A 160 -5.11 12.24 -5.73
CA ALA A 160 -4.62 11.05 -6.38
C ALA A 160 -5.48 10.69 -7.60
N LEU A 161 -4.86 10.06 -8.60
CA LEU A 161 -5.48 9.61 -9.83
C LEU A 161 -5.14 8.15 -10.13
N ALA A 162 -6.13 7.40 -10.58
CA ALA A 162 -5.95 6.10 -11.23
C ALA A 162 -6.20 6.24 -12.74
N VAL A 163 -5.21 5.90 -13.56
CA VAL A 163 -5.38 5.79 -15.01
C VAL A 163 -5.59 4.32 -15.36
N CYS A 164 -6.74 4.03 -15.94
CA CYS A 164 -7.26 2.69 -16.12
C CYS A 164 -7.80 2.54 -17.54
N PHE A 165 -6.94 2.21 -18.51
CA PHE A 165 -7.38 1.97 -19.88
C PHE A 165 -7.63 0.48 -20.13
N LEU A 166 -8.53 0.19 -21.08
CA LEU A 166 -8.72 -1.19 -21.51
C LEU A 166 -7.49 -1.70 -22.25
N HIS A 167 -7.22 -2.99 -22.10
CA HIS A 167 -6.10 -3.67 -22.74
C HIS A 167 -4.70 -3.05 -22.49
N SER A 168 -4.56 -2.22 -21.45
CA SER A 168 -3.26 -1.67 -21.03
C SER A 168 -2.28 -2.73 -20.54
N TYR A 169 -2.78 -3.90 -20.13
CA TYR A 169 -1.97 -5.10 -19.85
C TYR A 169 -1.28 -5.66 -21.11
N ALA A 170 -1.87 -5.46 -22.29
CA ALA A 170 -1.33 -5.91 -23.57
C ALA A 170 -0.44 -4.82 -24.21
N ASN A 171 -0.89 -3.57 -24.17
CA ASN A 171 -0.11 -2.42 -24.64
C ASN A 171 -0.22 -1.24 -23.66
N PRO A 172 0.84 -0.94 -22.89
CA PRO A 172 0.81 0.11 -21.87
C PRO A 172 1.03 1.53 -22.42
N ALA A 173 1.21 1.71 -23.73
CA ALA A 173 1.65 2.97 -24.33
C ALA A 173 0.76 4.17 -23.95
N HIS A 174 -0.56 4.01 -24.03
CA HIS A 174 -1.49 5.10 -23.70
C HIS A 174 -1.50 5.44 -22.20
N GLU A 175 -1.43 4.46 -21.30
CA GLU A 175 -1.34 4.75 -19.86
C GLU A 175 -0.03 5.42 -19.47
N ARG A 176 1.10 4.97 -20.05
CA ARG A 176 2.41 5.63 -19.83
C ARG A 176 2.37 7.07 -20.30
N ARG A 177 1.85 7.30 -21.51
CA ARG A 177 1.73 8.64 -22.07
C ARG A 177 0.80 9.52 -21.24
N ALA A 178 -0.30 8.96 -20.74
CA ALA A 178 -1.22 9.68 -19.89
C ALA A 178 -0.59 10.11 -18.57
N ARG A 179 0.17 9.23 -17.91
CA ARG A 179 0.93 9.58 -16.70
C ARG A 179 1.91 10.72 -16.97
N GLU A 180 2.73 10.61 -18.01
CA GLU A 180 3.71 11.66 -18.35
C GLU A 180 3.06 13.04 -18.52
N LEU A 181 1.95 13.09 -19.27
CA LEU A 181 1.20 14.32 -19.52
C LEU A 181 0.58 14.88 -18.24
N ILE A 182 -0.02 14.03 -17.41
CA ILE A 182 -0.61 14.42 -16.13
C ILE A 182 0.46 14.97 -15.19
N GLU A 183 1.55 14.22 -14.95
CA GLU A 183 2.61 14.62 -14.03
C GLU A 183 3.35 15.89 -14.50
N SER A 184 3.46 16.10 -15.81
CA SER A 184 4.05 17.34 -16.35
C SER A 184 3.18 18.60 -16.10
N ASN A 185 1.86 18.45 -15.99
CA ASN A 185 0.92 19.57 -15.83
C ASN A 185 0.35 19.68 -14.41
N TRP A 186 0.48 18.62 -13.61
CA TRP A 186 0.05 18.53 -12.23
C TRP A 186 1.08 17.72 -11.40
N PRO A 187 2.26 18.29 -11.11
CA PRO A 187 3.38 17.55 -10.50
C PRO A 187 3.12 17.04 -9.09
N GLU A 188 2.18 17.64 -8.36
CA GLU A 188 1.86 17.29 -6.97
C GLU A 188 0.90 16.10 -6.85
N VAL A 189 0.34 15.61 -7.95
CA VAL A 189 -0.66 14.53 -7.93
C VAL A 189 -0.01 13.15 -7.87
N TYR A 190 -0.61 12.25 -7.11
CA TYR A 190 -0.21 10.85 -7.10
C TYR A 190 -0.91 10.08 -8.23
N VAL A 191 -0.18 9.65 -9.26
CA VAL A 191 -0.74 8.90 -10.41
C VAL A 191 -0.41 7.41 -10.35
N SER A 192 -1.41 6.54 -10.27
CA SER A 192 -1.25 5.09 -10.48
C SER A 192 -1.75 4.70 -11.86
N VAL A 193 -0.95 3.95 -12.62
CA VAL A 193 -1.34 3.40 -13.93
C VAL A 193 -1.61 1.90 -13.79
N SER A 194 -2.72 1.44 -14.36
CA SER A 194 -3.22 0.10 -14.06
C SER A 194 -2.31 -1.03 -14.54
N HIS A 195 -1.56 -0.83 -15.62
CA HIS A 195 -0.58 -1.81 -16.10
C HIS A 195 0.63 -2.01 -15.19
N GLU A 196 0.95 -1.06 -14.30
CA GLU A 196 2.03 -1.23 -13.30
C GLU A 196 1.51 -1.77 -11.97
N VAL A 197 0.23 -1.52 -11.66
CA VAL A 197 -0.40 -2.02 -10.43
C VAL A 197 -0.82 -3.49 -10.56
N LEU A 198 -1.57 -3.82 -11.62
CA LEU A 198 -2.04 -5.17 -11.88
C LEU A 198 -2.23 -5.39 -13.38
N ALA A 199 -1.20 -5.91 -14.07
CA ALA A 199 -1.20 -6.17 -15.51
C ALA A 199 -2.03 -7.41 -15.92
N GLU A 200 -3.28 -7.49 -15.49
CA GLU A 200 -4.18 -8.61 -15.74
C GLU A 200 -5.32 -8.22 -16.69
N MET A 201 -5.85 -9.17 -17.45
CA MET A 201 -6.86 -8.91 -18.50
C MET A 201 -8.14 -8.25 -17.96
N ARG A 202 -8.62 -8.70 -16.80
CA ARG A 202 -9.93 -8.33 -16.25
C ARG A 202 -9.94 -6.91 -15.69
N GLU A 203 -10.78 -6.07 -16.29
CA GLU A 203 -10.84 -4.63 -16.05
C GLU A 203 -11.36 -4.26 -14.65
N TYR A 204 -12.39 -4.92 -14.11
CA TYR A 204 -12.91 -4.56 -12.79
C TYR A 204 -11.87 -4.76 -11.68
N GLU A 205 -11.26 -5.94 -11.61
CA GLU A 205 -10.26 -6.28 -10.60
C GLU A 205 -9.03 -5.39 -10.74
N ARG A 206 -8.56 -5.16 -11.98
CA ARG A 206 -7.46 -4.25 -12.29
C ARG A 206 -7.77 -2.81 -11.88
N PHE A 207 -8.93 -2.28 -12.26
CA PHE A 207 -9.32 -0.90 -12.00
C PHE A 207 -9.54 -0.67 -10.51
N CYS A 208 -10.24 -1.59 -9.83
CA CYS A 208 -10.46 -1.53 -8.39
C CYS A 208 -9.13 -1.51 -7.63
N THR A 209 -8.21 -2.41 -7.97
CA THR A 209 -6.87 -2.47 -7.35
C THR A 209 -6.07 -1.20 -7.62
N THR A 210 -6.15 -0.63 -8.83
CA THR A 210 -5.45 0.60 -9.20
C THR A 210 -5.99 1.82 -8.46
N VAL A 211 -7.31 1.91 -8.29
CA VAL A 211 -7.95 2.98 -7.51
C VAL A 211 -7.59 2.87 -6.03
N VAL A 212 -7.64 1.66 -5.45
CA VAL A 212 -7.15 1.41 -4.08
C VAL A 212 -5.70 1.85 -3.93
N ASN A 213 -4.84 1.45 -4.88
CA ASN A 213 -3.44 1.82 -4.88
C ASN A 213 -3.27 3.35 -4.91
N ALA A 214 -3.93 4.04 -5.83
CA ALA A 214 -3.87 5.49 -5.96
C ALA A 214 -4.29 6.21 -4.67
N ALA A 215 -5.41 5.80 -4.06
CA ALA A 215 -5.92 6.39 -2.82
C ALA A 215 -4.97 6.21 -1.63
N LEU A 216 -4.21 5.11 -1.60
CA LEU A 216 -3.25 4.83 -0.53
C LEU A 216 -1.90 5.54 -0.70
N ARG A 217 -1.54 5.98 -1.91
CA ARG A 217 -0.22 6.60 -2.16
C ARG A 217 0.05 7.83 -1.29
N PRO A 218 -0.86 8.83 -1.18
CA PRO A 218 -0.59 10.01 -0.34
C PRO A 218 -0.38 9.67 1.14
N ILE A 219 -1.17 8.71 1.66
CA ILE A 219 -1.11 8.27 3.05
C ILE A 219 0.23 7.58 3.33
N MET A 220 0.58 6.59 2.51
CA MET A 220 1.78 5.80 2.71
C MET A 220 3.05 6.60 2.44
N ASP A 221 3.06 7.50 1.46
CA ASP A 221 4.20 8.34 1.16
C ASP A 221 4.50 9.33 2.29
N GLY A 222 3.49 10.02 2.81
CA GLY A 222 3.64 10.92 3.96
C GLY A 222 4.15 10.19 5.21
N TYR A 223 3.60 9.01 5.48
CA TYR A 223 4.01 8.16 6.59
C TYR A 223 5.48 7.70 6.47
N LEU A 224 5.85 7.10 5.33
CA LEU A 224 7.19 6.57 5.10
C LEU A 224 8.25 7.67 5.10
N SER A 225 7.92 8.84 4.55
CA SER A 225 8.85 9.97 4.50
C SER A 225 9.19 10.47 5.90
N LYS A 226 8.20 10.53 6.80
CA LYS A 226 8.44 10.88 8.21
C LYS A 226 9.23 9.78 8.92
N LEU A 227 8.88 8.50 8.71
CA LEU A 227 9.57 7.38 9.33
C LEU A 227 11.06 7.36 8.95
N GLU A 228 11.39 7.41 7.66
CA GLU A 228 12.78 7.40 7.18
C GLU A 228 13.58 8.57 7.74
N GLN A 229 13.01 9.78 7.73
CA GLN A 229 13.67 10.97 8.27
C GLN A 229 13.98 10.81 9.76
N GLN A 230 13.05 10.29 10.55
CA GLN A 230 13.25 10.16 12.00
C GLN A 230 14.21 9.02 12.36
N LEU A 231 14.17 7.90 11.64
CA LEU A 231 15.16 6.84 11.81
C LEU A 231 16.57 7.32 11.44
N ALA A 232 16.70 8.15 10.40
CA ALA A 232 17.97 8.78 10.04
C ALA A 232 18.45 9.76 11.12
N ASN A 233 17.55 10.54 11.74
CA ASN A 233 17.88 11.44 12.85
C ASN A 233 18.40 10.68 14.08
N LEU A 234 17.91 9.45 14.33
CA LEU A 234 18.44 8.54 15.35
C LEU A 234 19.82 7.94 14.98
N GLY A 235 20.34 8.21 13.78
CA GLY A 235 21.62 7.68 13.32
C GLY A 235 21.58 6.24 12.79
N LEU A 236 20.39 5.71 12.45
CA LEU A 236 20.29 4.40 11.81
C LEU A 236 20.70 4.49 10.34
N ASN A 237 21.67 3.67 9.94
CA ASN A 237 22.17 3.57 8.57
C ASN A 237 21.48 2.48 7.73
N VAL A 238 20.34 1.97 8.19
CA VAL A 238 19.61 0.87 7.53
C VAL A 238 18.37 1.39 6.82
N VAL A 239 18.13 0.90 5.62
CA VAL A 239 16.85 1.12 4.93
C VAL A 239 15.83 0.16 5.55
N PRO A 240 14.70 0.65 6.08
CA PRO A 240 13.69 -0.21 6.69
C PRO A 240 13.04 -1.09 5.63
N GLY A 241 13.00 -2.40 5.86
CA GLY A 241 12.22 -3.33 5.06
C GLY A 241 10.74 -3.24 5.45
N ILE A 242 9.86 -2.98 4.49
CA ILE A 242 8.42 -2.90 4.72
C ILE A 242 7.78 -4.23 4.35
N MET A 243 7.02 -4.82 5.28
CA MET A 243 6.35 -6.10 5.09
C MET A 243 5.24 -5.99 4.04
N GLN A 244 5.12 -7.01 3.21
CA GLN A 244 4.06 -7.15 2.20
C GLN A 244 3.13 -8.31 2.54
N SER A 245 1.96 -8.32 1.91
CA SER A 245 0.96 -9.39 2.04
C SER A 245 1.43 -10.76 1.54
N ASN A 246 2.53 -10.85 0.79
CA ASN A 246 3.13 -12.12 0.35
C ASN A 246 4.15 -12.70 1.37
N GLY A 247 4.35 -12.07 2.53
CA GLY A 247 5.30 -12.50 3.56
C GLY A 247 6.76 -12.07 3.32
N GLY A 248 7.03 -11.34 2.23
CA GLY A 248 8.32 -10.73 1.96
C GLY A 248 8.42 -9.28 2.46
N THR A 249 9.64 -8.73 2.45
CA THR A 249 9.89 -7.31 2.75
C THR A 249 10.45 -6.59 1.53
N VAL A 250 10.01 -5.35 1.29
CA VAL A 250 10.49 -4.47 0.21
C VAL A 250 10.97 -3.13 0.73
N THR A 251 11.59 -2.32 -0.13
CA THR A 251 12.03 -0.98 0.23
C THR A 251 10.84 -0.01 0.35
N PRO A 252 10.98 1.09 1.11
CA PRO A 252 9.94 2.13 1.19
C PRO A 252 9.64 2.74 -0.19
N ALA A 253 10.65 2.90 -1.04
CA ALA A 253 10.48 3.37 -2.43
C ALA A 253 9.55 2.47 -3.26
N SER A 254 9.58 1.14 -3.05
CA SER A 254 8.65 0.23 -3.71
C SER A 254 7.23 0.37 -3.16
N VAL A 255 7.08 0.56 -1.85
CA VAL A 255 5.77 0.77 -1.21
C VAL A 255 5.13 2.08 -1.63
N ARG A 256 5.90 3.16 -1.84
CA ARG A 256 5.38 4.43 -2.36
C ARG A 256 4.74 4.30 -3.75
N ARG A 257 5.17 3.31 -4.53
CA ARG A 257 4.60 2.99 -5.85
C ARG A 257 3.42 2.05 -5.73
N LEU A 258 3.55 1.00 -4.91
CA LEU A 258 2.56 -0.08 -4.79
C LEU A 258 2.11 -0.29 -3.32
N PRO A 259 1.50 0.71 -2.67
CA PRO A 259 1.06 0.57 -1.28
C PRO A 259 -0.04 -0.47 -1.09
N VAL A 260 -0.79 -0.81 -2.13
CA VAL A 260 -1.83 -1.86 -2.05
C VAL A 260 -1.28 -3.21 -1.57
N ASN A 261 0.01 -3.48 -1.81
CA ASN A 261 0.67 -4.71 -1.40
C ASN A 261 0.94 -4.81 0.11
N THR A 262 0.69 -3.75 0.89
CA THR A 262 0.88 -3.75 2.35
C THR A 262 -0.43 -3.90 3.14
N CYS A 263 -1.59 -3.94 2.47
CA CYS A 263 -2.92 -3.98 3.11
C CYS A 263 -3.18 -5.21 4.00
N VAL A 264 -2.37 -6.26 3.90
CA VAL A 264 -2.47 -7.45 4.77
C VAL A 264 -1.08 -7.88 5.27
N SER A 265 -0.20 -6.90 5.51
CA SER A 265 1.21 -7.16 5.85
C SER A 265 1.41 -7.77 7.24
N GLY A 266 0.63 -7.32 8.25
CA GLY A 266 0.68 -7.84 9.62
C GLY A 266 0.37 -9.35 9.70
N PRO A 267 -0.81 -9.82 9.25
CA PRO A 267 -1.14 -11.24 9.27
C PRO A 267 -0.16 -12.11 8.47
N ALA A 268 0.36 -11.59 7.34
CA ALA A 268 1.37 -12.29 6.55
C ALA A 268 2.67 -12.53 7.35
N ALA A 269 3.11 -11.54 8.16
CA ALA A 269 4.26 -11.69 9.05
C ALA A 269 4.04 -12.82 10.08
N GLY A 270 2.85 -12.88 10.67
CA GLY A 270 2.45 -13.92 11.63
C GLY A 270 2.53 -15.33 11.02
N VAL A 271 2.03 -15.50 9.79
CA VAL A 271 2.12 -16.77 9.06
C VAL A 271 3.57 -17.16 8.76
N VAL A 272 4.42 -16.21 8.34
CA VAL A 272 5.86 -16.47 8.10
C VAL A 272 6.58 -16.87 9.39
N ALA A 273 6.26 -16.22 10.51
CA ALA A 273 6.82 -16.58 11.82
C ALA A 273 6.37 -17.98 12.26
N ALA A 274 5.08 -18.32 12.09
CA ALA A 274 4.55 -19.63 12.38
C ALA A 274 5.21 -20.72 11.53
N GLN A 275 5.41 -20.49 10.23
CA GLN A 275 6.14 -21.42 9.37
C GLN A 275 7.56 -21.70 9.89
N ARG A 276 8.29 -20.65 10.30
CA ARG A 276 9.63 -20.78 10.89
C ARG A 276 9.62 -21.55 12.21
N LEU A 277 8.61 -21.35 13.05
CA LEU A 277 8.44 -22.09 14.30
C LEU A 277 8.10 -23.55 14.03
N GLY A 278 7.18 -23.83 13.10
CA GLY A 278 6.80 -25.18 12.68
C GLY A 278 7.99 -26.00 12.19
N GLN A 279 8.88 -25.40 11.40
CA GLN A 279 10.13 -26.03 10.96
C GLN A 279 11.03 -26.43 12.15
N ARG A 280 11.12 -25.59 13.20
CA ARG A 280 11.93 -25.89 14.39
C ARG A 280 11.27 -26.94 15.29
N MET A 281 9.95 -26.99 15.31
CA MET A 281 9.17 -27.94 16.12
C MET A 281 8.87 -29.25 15.36
N ALA A 282 9.31 -29.38 14.11
CA ALA A 282 8.94 -30.47 13.20
C ALA A 282 7.41 -30.66 13.05
N ALA A 283 6.66 -29.56 13.08
CA ALA A 283 5.21 -29.50 12.87
C ALA A 283 4.92 -28.94 11.46
N PRO A 284 4.60 -29.79 10.48
CA PRO A 284 4.40 -29.35 9.09
C PRO A 284 3.07 -28.62 8.87
N ASP A 285 2.04 -28.97 9.65
CA ASP A 285 0.70 -28.41 9.55
C ASP A 285 0.41 -27.54 10.78
N LEU A 286 0.17 -26.25 10.54
CA LEU A 286 -0.11 -25.27 11.58
C LEU A 286 -1.31 -24.42 11.20
N LEU A 287 -2.14 -24.09 12.18
CA LEU A 287 -3.21 -23.11 12.07
C LEU A 287 -2.86 -21.92 12.96
N THR A 288 -2.68 -20.74 12.36
CA THR A 288 -2.43 -19.49 13.08
C THR A 288 -3.76 -18.82 13.40
N PHE A 289 -3.87 -18.28 14.61
CA PHE A 289 -5.01 -17.49 15.05
C PHE A 289 -4.48 -16.19 15.67
N ASP A 290 -4.87 -15.06 15.09
CA ASP A 290 -4.49 -13.72 15.56
C ASP A 290 -5.77 -12.93 15.85
N MET A 291 -5.82 -12.23 16.97
CA MET A 291 -6.99 -11.48 17.39
C MET A 291 -6.55 -10.12 17.92
N GLY A 292 -6.83 -9.08 17.13
CA GLY A 292 -6.56 -7.69 17.48
C GLY A 292 -7.80 -6.96 18.00
N GLY A 293 -7.66 -5.65 18.24
CA GLY A 293 -8.77 -4.79 18.66
C GLY A 293 -9.77 -4.47 17.54
N THR A 294 -9.39 -4.67 16.27
CA THR A 294 -10.20 -4.30 15.09
C THR A 294 -10.47 -5.45 14.12
N SER A 295 -9.71 -6.56 14.20
CA SER A 295 -9.81 -7.69 13.26
C SER A 295 -9.39 -9.01 13.92
N THR A 296 -9.78 -10.13 13.30
CA THR A 296 -9.44 -11.51 13.65
C THR A 296 -9.14 -12.27 12.36
#